data_AF-A0A946YY55-F1
#
_entry.id   AF-A0A946YY55-F1
#
_cell.length_a   1.000
_cell.length_b   1.000
_cell.length_c   1.000
_cell.angle_alpha   90.00
_cell.angle_beta   90.00
_cell.angle_gamma   90.00
#
_symmetry.space_group_name_H-M   'P 1'
#
loop_
_entity.id
_entity.type
_entity.pdbx_description
1 polymer ?
#
loop_
_entity_poly.entity_id
_entity_poly.type
_entity_poly.pdbx_seq_one_letter_code
_entity_poly.pdbx_strand_id
1 'polypeptide(L)' 'MSEGDLERFESDVELKIYREYRDVLPMFRYVVETERRFYLANSVQISTKESGSAVYFELELEDAWVWDMYRPARFIKT' A
#
# COMPACT_ATOMS: atom_id res chain seq x y z
N MET A 1 25.60 -6.08 13.87
CA MET A 1 25.21 -6.10 12.45
C MET A 1 26.09 -5.09 11.74
N SER A 2 26.74 -5.47 10.65
CA SER A 2 27.55 -4.56 9.84
C SER A 2 26.68 -3.78 8.86
N GLU A 3 27.20 -2.68 8.32
CA GLU A 3 26.52 -1.87 7.28
C GLU A 3 26.12 -2.73 6.08
N GLY A 4 27.00 -3.66 5.65
CA GLY A 4 26.68 -4.62 4.59
C GLY A 4 25.62 -5.66 4.94
N ASP A 5 25.40 -5.97 6.24
CA ASP A 5 24.29 -6.84 6.65
C ASP A 5 22.94 -6.10 6.58
N LEU A 6 22.94 -4.80 6.86
CA LEU A 6 21.76 -3.94 6.80
C LEU A 6 21.31 -3.72 5.36
N GLU A 7 22.24 -3.35 4.47
CA GLU A 7 21.95 -3.16 3.04
C GLU A 7 21.40 -4.42 2.39
N ARG A 8 21.98 -5.58 2.74
CA ARG A 8 21.53 -6.88 2.22
C ARG A 8 20.13 -7.22 2.73
N PHE A 9 19.85 -6.95 4.01
CA PHE A 9 18.52 -7.14 4.58
C PHE A 9 17.46 -6.24 3.92
N GLU A 10 17.77 -4.95 3.70
CA GLU A 10 16.87 -4.02 3.01
C GLU A 10 16.58 -4.48 1.57
N SER A 11 17.62 -4.88 0.83
CA SER A 11 17.49 -5.40 -0.53
C SER A 11 16.61 -6.65 -0.61
N ASP A 12 16.76 -7.56 0.36
CA ASP A 12 15.95 -8.79 0.42
C ASP A 12 14.47 -8.48 0.74
N VAL A 13 14.22 -7.51 1.61
CA VAL A 13 12.86 -7.05 1.95
C VAL A 13 12.20 -6.39 0.72
N GLU A 14 12.92 -5.52 0.01
CA GLU A 14 12.45 -4.88 -1.22
C GLU A 14 12.14 -5.90 -2.33
N LEU A 15 13.03 -6.87 -2.53
CA LEU A 15 12.82 -7.93 -3.51
C LEU A 15 11.59 -8.77 -3.18
N LYS A 16 11.36 -9.04 -1.88
CA LYS A 16 10.20 -9.81 -1.43
C LYS A 16 8.89 -9.06 -1.68
N ILE A 17 8.80 -7.79 -1.33
CA ILE A 17 7.58 -7.00 -1.57
C ILE A 17 7.31 -6.82 -3.07
N TYR A 18 8.35 -6.64 -3.89
CA TYR A 18 8.21 -6.55 -5.34
C TYR A 18 7.64 -7.84 -5.95
N ARG A 19 8.14 -9.01 -5.52
CA ARG A 19 7.62 -10.31 -5.97
C ARG A 19 6.15 -10.48 -5.58
N GLU A 20 5.83 -10.20 -4.33
CA GLU A 20 4.45 -10.27 -3.83
C GLU A 20 3.52 -9.36 -4.65
N TYR A 21 3.91 -8.10 -4.85
CA TYR A 21 3.17 -7.16 -5.68
C TYR A 21 2.89 -7.73 -7.07
N ARG A 22 3.92 -8.22 -7.76
CA ARG A 22 3.78 -8.77 -9.12
C ARG A 22 2.81 -9.95 -9.15
N ASP A 23 2.85 -10.80 -8.12
CA ASP A 23 2.04 -12.00 -8.05
C ASP A 23 0.56 -11.68 -7.72
N VAL A 24 0.28 -10.64 -6.92
CA VAL A 24 -1.08 -10.26 -6.52
C VAL A 24 -1.72 -9.20 -7.41
N LEU A 25 -0.93 -8.41 -8.16
CA LEU A 25 -1.42 -7.32 -9.02
C LEU A 25 -2.62 -7.72 -9.91
N PRO A 26 -2.64 -8.89 -10.58
CA PRO A 26 -3.78 -9.27 -11.42
C PRO A 26 -5.08 -9.54 -10.66
N MET A 27 -5.04 -9.63 -9.33
CA MET A 27 -6.20 -9.92 -8.47
C MET A 27 -6.98 -8.65 -8.08
N PHE A 28 -6.47 -7.46 -8.39
CA PHE A 28 -7.08 -6.19 -7.99
C PHE A 28 -7.57 -5.40 -9.20
N ARG A 29 -8.66 -4.65 -9.00
CA ARG A 29 -9.27 -3.81 -10.04
C ARG A 29 -8.67 -2.41 -10.12
N TYR A 30 -8.16 -1.90 -9.01
CA TYR A 30 -7.70 -0.52 -8.89
C TYR A 30 -6.29 -0.44 -8.31
N VAL A 31 -5.53 0.52 -8.84
CA VAL A 31 -4.32 1.07 -8.23
C VAL A 31 -4.70 2.40 -7.62
N VAL A 32 -4.41 2.61 -6.33
CA VAL A 32 -4.73 3.83 -5.60
C VAL A 32 -3.45 4.41 -5.02
N GLU A 33 -3.09 5.60 -5.50
CA GLU A 33 -1.96 6.36 -5.01
C GLU A 33 -2.43 7.55 -4.17
N THR A 34 -1.86 7.67 -2.98
CA THR A 34 -2.04 8.81 -2.08
C THR A 34 -0.68 9.45 -1.83
N GLU A 35 -0.66 10.63 -1.23
CA GLU A 35 0.60 11.30 -0.89
C GLU A 35 1.52 10.47 0.04
N ARG A 36 0.96 9.52 0.79
CA ARG A 36 1.69 8.74 1.81
C ARG A 36 1.86 7.26 1.48
N ARG A 37 1.03 6.68 0.63
CA ARG A 37 0.99 5.23 0.37
C ARG A 37 0.43 4.91 -1.01
N PHE A 38 0.86 3.75 -1.49
CA PHE A 38 0.33 3.04 -2.65
C PHE A 38 -0.50 1.83 -2.19
N TYR A 39 -1.65 1.64 -2.83
CA TYR A 39 -2.55 0.52 -2.58
C TYR A 39 -3.00 -0.14 -3.88
N LEU A 40 -3.27 -1.43 -3.80
CA LEU A 40 -4.15 -2.14 -4.72
C LEU A 40 -5.48 -2.37 -4.01
N ALA A 41 -6.60 -2.26 -4.71
CA ALA A 41 -7.93 -2.46 -4.11
C ALA A 41 -8.94 -3.03 -5.13
N ASN A 42 -9.95 -3.74 -4.63
CA ASN A 42 -11.06 -4.21 -5.47
C ASN A 42 -12.28 -3.28 -5.47
N SER A 43 -12.36 -2.38 -4.49
CA SER A 43 -13.37 -1.31 -4.40
C SER A 43 -12.70 -0.04 -3.90
N VAL A 44 -13.13 1.11 -4.42
CA VAL A 44 -12.68 2.44 -4.01
C VAL A 44 -13.90 3.34 -3.92
N GLN A 45 -14.19 3.84 -2.72
CA GLN A 45 -15.20 4.87 -2.50
C GLN A 45 -14.49 6.16 -2.04
N ILE A 46 -14.85 7.28 -2.65
CA ILE A 46 -14.25 8.59 -2.35
C ILE A 46 -15.34 9.50 -1.80
N SER A 47 -15.09 10.04 -0.61
CA SER A 47 -15.95 11.03 0.02
C SER A 47 -15.20 12.35 0.17
N THR A 48 -15.72 13.41 -0.43
CA THR A 48 -15.22 14.77 -0.17
C THR A 48 -15.71 15.23 1.19
N LYS A 49 -14.80 15.72 2.02
CA LYS A 49 -15.13 16.30 3.33
C LYS A 49 -14.65 17.74 3.37
N GLU A 50 -15.55 18.61 3.80
CA GLU A 50 -15.27 20.02 4.02
C GLU A 50 -15.10 20.25 5.52
N SER A 51 -13.98 20.85 5.92
CA SER A 51 -13.73 21.27 7.30
C SER A 51 -13.24 22.70 7.32
N GLY A 52 -14.17 23.63 7.55
CA GLY A 52 -13.90 25.06 7.52
C GLY A 52 -13.45 25.50 6.12
N SER A 53 -12.22 25.97 6.01
CA SER A 53 -11.61 26.40 4.74
C SER A 53 -10.80 25.30 4.03
N ALA A 54 -10.72 24.09 4.59
CA ALA A 54 -9.96 22.98 4.03
C ALA A 54 -10.88 21.91 3.46
N VAL A 55 -10.47 21.34 2.33
CA VAL A 55 -11.10 20.17 1.70
C VAL A 55 -10.16 19.00 1.85
N TYR A 56 -10.66 17.87 2.34
CA TYR A 56 -9.93 16.60 2.37
C TYR A 56 -10.77 15.50 1.73
N PHE A 57 -10.07 14.50 1.18
CA PHE A 57 -10.69 13.33 0.59
C PHE A 57 -10.55 12.15 1.54
N GLU A 58 -11.68 11.58 1.91
CA GLU A 58 -11.74 10.30 2.61
C GLU A 58 -11.85 9.18 1.58
N LEU A 59 -11.03 8.16 1.73
CA LEU A 59 -10.96 6.99 0.85
C LEU A 59 -11.34 5.76 1.67
N GLU A 60 -12.36 5.04 1.22
CA GLU A 60 -12.68 3.69 1.71
C GLU A 60 -12.26 2.68 0.65
N LEU A 61 -11.39 1.75 1.05
CA LEU A 61 -10.83 0.70 0.20
C LEU A 61 -11.26 -0.66 0.75
N GLU A 62 -11.75 -1.54 -0.13
CA GLU A 62 -12.11 -2.93 0.23
C GLU A 62 -11.24 -3.93 -0.53
N ASP A 63 -10.96 -5.06 0.14
CA ASP A 63 -9.98 -6.07 -0.26
C ASP A 63 -8.72 -5.37 -0.79
N ALA A 64 -7.95 -4.80 0.14
CA ALA A 64 -6.85 -3.91 -0.20
C ALA A 64 -5.50 -4.57 0.09
N TRP A 65 -4.51 -4.28 -0.74
CA TRP A 65 -3.11 -4.58 -0.49
C TRP A 65 -2.32 -3.28 -0.41
N VAL A 66 -1.43 -3.14 0.58
CA VAL A 66 -0.63 -1.92 0.78
C VAL A 66 0.85 -2.17 0.48
N TRP A 67 1.47 -1.25 -0.27
CA TRP A 67 2.91 -1.23 -0.46
C TRP A 67 3.60 -0.70 0.80
N ASP A 68 3.79 -1.57 1.79
CA ASP A 68 4.44 -1.24 3.07
C ASP A 68 5.43 -2.35 3.45
N MET A 69 6.71 -1.99 3.53
CA MET A 69 7.80 -2.91 3.86
C MET A 69 7.81 -3.32 5.34
N TYR A 70 7.21 -2.51 6.21
CA TYR A 70 7.24 -2.72 7.65
C TYR A 70 6.05 -3.55 8.15
N ARG A 71 5.09 -3.88 7.28
CA ARG A 71 3.92 -4.68 7.64
C ARG A 71 4.19 -6.19 7.51
N PRO A 72 3.92 -6.99 8.56
CA PRO A 72 3.97 -8.44 8.47
C PRO A 72 2.97 -9.03 7.46
N ALA A 73 1.79 -8.41 7.34
CA ALA A 73 0.77 -8.76 6.35
C ALA A 73 0.29 -7.49 5.63
N ARG A 74 0.30 -7.53 4.30
CA ARG A 74 -0.06 -6.39 3.44
C ARG A 74 -1.48 -6.44 2.90
N PHE A 75 -2.10 -7.62 2.86
CA PHE A 75 -3.51 -7.75 2.53
C PHE A 75 -4.37 -7.38 3.75
N ILE A 76 -5.34 -6.51 3.52
CA ILE A 76 -6.27 -5.97 4.51
C ILE A 76 -7.67 -6.34 4.04
N LYS A 77 -8.34 -7.17 4.85
CA LYS A 77 -9.74 -7.52 4.65
C LYS A 77 -10.58 -6.62 5.54
N THR A 78 -11.43 -5.81 4.91
CA THR A 78 -12.44 -4.98 5.59
C THR A 78 -13.77 -5.71 5.53
#